data_AF-A0A0S8HMQ8-F1
#
_entry.id   AF-A0A0S8HMQ8-F1
#
_cell.length_a   1.000
_cell.length_b   1.000
_cell.length_c   1.000
_cell.angle_alpha   90.00
_cell.angle_beta   90.00
_cell.angle_gamma   90.00
#
_symmetry.space_group_name_H-M   'P 1'
#
loop_
_entity.id
_entity.type
_entity.pdbx_description
1 polymer ?
#
loop_
_entity_poly.entity_id
_entity_poly.type
_entity_poly.pdbx_seq_one_letter_code
_entity_poly.pdbx_strand_id
1 'polypeptide(L)'
;MASALGTAAGGLLAQESQEPATKKKPAREKKEKPLLAGAHAQMAKVCQLSEEQQKKIAELGAQRKNALNAFETENADKRSALQEELKKAKESKDKDATKKASTELAALNAKRGEIVKKSQADIMAVLTPGQKAKWDEYTAMNSLKGRFLGIEFTEDQLAKIKAEYAKLAAEAETGPEKGRSTLLAKLYEKVHKEILTEEQRIDVAVGQVLGPFRKLKLSEDQVAKTKAAYVKHMTGLDTSKRGAREQAVKALREEIRTEILTDEQRQLLAEPKPKGEPKAEAKAEGGK
;
A
#
# COMPACT_ATOMS: atom_id res chain seq x y z
N MET A 1 -49.78 31.26 -43.84
CA MET A 1 -49.31 32.41 -44.62
C MET A 1 -48.50 33.32 -43.71
N ALA A 2 -47.39 33.87 -44.24
CA ALA A 2 -46.43 34.80 -43.63
C ALA A 2 -45.58 34.22 -42.47
N SER A 3 -44.29 33.94 -42.67
CA SER A 3 -43.13 34.85 -42.86
C SER A 3 -42.79 35.68 -41.62
N ALA A 4 -41.65 35.39 -41.00
CA ALA A 4 -40.62 36.39 -40.69
C ALA A 4 -39.35 35.70 -40.13
N LEU A 5 -38.31 35.68 -40.97
CA LEU A 5 -36.92 35.45 -40.61
C LEU A 5 -36.39 36.67 -39.83
N GLY A 6 -35.71 36.45 -38.71
CA GLY A 6 -34.95 37.45 -37.98
C GLY A 6 -33.52 36.97 -37.75
N THR A 7 -32.61 37.41 -38.61
CA THR A 7 -31.15 37.26 -38.50
C THR A 7 -30.60 38.23 -37.45
N ALA A 8 -29.91 37.72 -36.43
CA ALA A 8 -29.10 38.53 -35.53
C ALA A 8 -27.61 38.31 -35.85
N ALA A 9 -26.95 39.40 -36.25
CA ALA A 9 -25.56 39.46 -36.63
C ALA A 9 -24.67 39.90 -35.45
N GLY A 10 -23.45 39.36 -35.42
CA GLY A 10 -22.21 40.13 -35.28
C GLY A 10 -21.89 40.77 -33.92
N GLY A 11 -20.97 40.13 -33.19
CA GLY A 11 -20.25 40.74 -32.08
C GLY A 11 -18.95 39.98 -31.76
N LEU A 12 -18.02 39.92 -32.72
CA LEU A 12 -16.65 39.43 -32.45
C LEU A 12 -15.87 40.55 -31.75
N LEU A 13 -15.69 40.44 -30.44
CA LEU A 13 -14.72 41.25 -29.70
C LEU A 13 -13.32 40.74 -30.01
N ALA A 14 -12.50 41.60 -30.62
CA ALA A 14 -11.08 41.41 -30.80
C ALA A 14 -10.42 41.35 -29.42
N GLN A 15 -9.93 40.18 -29.03
CA GLN A 15 -9.13 39.99 -27.82
C GLN A 15 -7.68 40.29 -28.16
N GLU A 16 -7.18 41.41 -27.62
CA GLU A 16 -5.80 41.87 -27.72
C GLU A 16 -4.86 40.82 -27.12
N SER A 17 -4.08 40.16 -27.96
CA SER A 17 -3.08 39.17 -27.56
C SER A 17 -1.92 39.87 -26.84
N GLN A 18 -1.98 39.95 -25.52
CA GLN A 18 -0.80 40.23 -24.70
C GLN A 18 0.15 39.03 -24.77
N GLU A 19 1.31 39.23 -25.39
CA GLU A 19 2.42 38.27 -25.33
C GLU A 19 2.79 37.99 -23.86
N PRO A 20 2.84 36.72 -23.43
CA PRO A 20 3.22 36.40 -22.07
C PRO A 20 4.72 36.64 -21.89
N ALA A 21 5.06 37.70 -21.15
CA ALA A 21 6.41 37.96 -20.68
C ALA A 21 6.97 36.71 -19.96
N THR A 22 7.93 36.05 -20.58
CA THR A 22 8.61 34.85 -20.06
C THR A 22 9.48 35.25 -18.88
N LYS A 23 8.89 35.23 -17.68
CA LYS A 23 9.61 35.36 -16.41
C LYS A 23 10.66 34.24 -16.32
N LYS A 24 11.94 34.59 -16.51
CA LYS A 24 13.09 33.72 -16.21
C LYS A 24 13.00 33.29 -14.74
N LYS A 25 12.64 32.02 -14.51
CA LYS A 25 12.67 31.41 -13.17
C LYS A 25 14.10 31.48 -12.63
N PRO A 26 14.31 31.90 -11.37
CA PRO A 26 15.64 31.94 -10.77
C PRO A 26 16.29 30.55 -10.82
N ALA A 27 17.59 30.53 -11.12
CA ALA A 27 18.39 29.32 -11.16
C ALA A 27 18.30 28.61 -9.81
N ARG A 28 17.57 27.49 -9.77
CA ARG A 28 17.41 26.68 -8.57
C ARG A 28 18.79 26.08 -8.25
N GLU A 29 19.37 26.43 -7.11
CA GLU A 29 20.59 25.81 -6.59
C GLU A 29 20.45 24.29 -6.73
N LYS A 30 21.43 23.68 -7.41
CA LYS A 30 21.48 22.23 -7.62
C LYS A 30 21.72 21.58 -6.26
N LYS A 31 20.65 21.29 -5.51
CA LYS A 31 20.72 20.39 -4.35
C LYS A 31 21.34 19.09 -4.84
N GLU A 32 22.47 18.72 -4.25
CA GLU A 32 23.14 17.45 -4.55
C GLU A 32 22.13 16.32 -4.38
N LYS A 33 22.08 15.43 -5.38
CA LYS A 33 21.17 14.28 -5.31
C LYS A 33 21.64 13.39 -4.16
N PRO A 34 20.74 12.97 -3.24
CA PRO A 34 21.13 12.08 -2.17
C PRO A 34 21.71 10.77 -2.75
N LEU A 35 22.80 10.27 -2.17
CA LEU A 35 23.49 9.05 -2.60
C LEU A 35 22.58 7.82 -2.58
N LEU A 36 21.59 7.81 -1.68
CA LEU A 36 20.61 6.76 -1.51
C LEU A 36 19.21 7.26 -1.89
N ALA A 37 18.35 6.34 -2.32
CA ALA A 37 16.95 6.60 -2.66
C ALA A 37 16.01 5.67 -1.88
N GLY A 38 14.72 6.04 -1.82
CA GLY A 38 13.65 5.23 -1.23
C GLY A 38 13.92 4.84 0.23
N ALA A 39 13.76 3.55 0.57
CA ALA A 39 13.93 3.05 1.93
C ALA A 39 15.35 3.26 2.48
N HIS A 40 16.39 3.17 1.65
CA HIS A 40 17.77 3.36 2.11
C HIS A 40 18.08 4.84 2.41
N ALA A 41 17.43 5.79 1.71
CA ALA A 41 17.52 7.21 2.07
C ALA A 41 16.89 7.50 3.44
N GLN A 42 15.75 6.86 3.73
CA GLN A 42 15.13 6.95 5.06
C GLN A 42 16.02 6.31 6.13
N MET A 43 16.63 5.14 5.83
CA MET A 43 17.59 4.51 6.72
C MET A 43 18.78 5.43 7.02
N ALA A 44 19.35 6.09 6.01
CA ALA A 44 20.41 7.07 6.18
C ALA A 44 20.02 8.20 7.14
N LYS A 45 18.82 8.75 6.97
CA LYS A 45 18.30 9.81 7.83
C LYS A 45 18.06 9.35 9.27
N VAL A 46 17.37 8.22 9.46
CA VAL A 46 16.97 7.70 10.77
C VAL A 46 18.16 7.21 11.57
N CYS A 47 19.09 6.53 10.91
CA CYS A 47 20.26 5.92 11.54
C CYS A 47 21.47 6.85 11.56
N GLN A 48 21.36 8.06 10.98
CA GLN A 48 22.44 9.03 10.83
C GLN A 48 23.69 8.36 10.25
N LEU A 49 23.53 7.70 9.10
CA LEU A 49 24.61 6.92 8.49
C LEU A 49 25.74 7.81 8.00
N SER A 50 26.98 7.39 8.24
CA SER A 50 28.16 8.07 7.68
C SER A 50 28.16 7.99 6.15
N GLU A 51 28.90 8.89 5.49
CA GLU A 51 29.04 8.84 4.03
C GLU A 51 29.61 7.51 3.55
N GLU A 52 30.53 6.91 4.30
CA GLU A 52 31.11 5.59 4.00
C GLU A 52 30.04 4.49 4.06
N GLN A 53 29.21 4.47 5.12
CA GLN A 53 28.10 3.53 5.23
C GLN A 53 27.10 3.74 4.07
N GLN A 54 26.80 4.99 3.71
CA GLN A 54 25.91 5.30 2.59
C GLN A 54 26.47 4.82 1.24
N LYS A 55 27.76 5.05 0.96
CA LYS A 55 28.44 4.55 -0.24
C LYS A 55 28.41 3.02 -0.28
N LYS A 56 28.67 2.35 0.85
CA LYS A 56 28.64 0.88 0.91
C LYS A 56 27.25 0.32 0.65
N ILE A 57 26.21 0.91 1.24
CA ILE A 57 24.81 0.51 0.98
C ILE A 57 24.41 0.78 -0.48
N ALA A 58 24.89 1.86 -1.09
CA ALA A 58 24.64 2.15 -2.50
C ALA A 58 25.27 1.07 -3.41
N GLU A 59 26.51 0.66 -3.12
CA GLU A 59 27.19 -0.43 -3.83
C GLU A 59 26.42 -1.76 -3.69
N LEU A 60 26.04 -2.15 -2.47
CA LEU A 60 25.24 -3.36 -2.24
C LEU A 60 23.87 -3.29 -2.95
N GLY A 61 23.26 -2.11 -3.02
CA GLY A 61 22.04 -1.87 -3.77
C GLY A 61 22.22 -2.09 -5.28
N ALA A 62 23.35 -1.64 -5.85
CA ALA A 62 23.69 -1.87 -7.25
C ALA A 62 23.97 -3.36 -7.53
N GLN A 63 24.70 -4.05 -6.64
CA GLN A 63 24.93 -5.49 -6.72
C GLN A 63 23.62 -6.29 -6.71
N ARG A 64 22.69 -5.96 -5.81
CA ARG A 64 21.35 -6.57 -5.79
C ARG A 64 20.60 -6.34 -7.11
N LYS A 65 20.63 -5.11 -7.64
CA LYS A 65 19.96 -4.78 -8.90
C LYS A 65 20.52 -5.63 -10.04
N ASN A 66 21.84 -5.74 -10.14
CA ASN A 66 22.49 -6.55 -11.17
C ASN A 66 22.16 -8.04 -11.03
N ALA A 67 22.15 -8.57 -9.80
CA ALA A 67 21.79 -9.96 -9.54
C ALA A 67 20.32 -10.26 -9.89
N LEU A 68 19.40 -9.35 -9.56
CA LEU A 68 17.99 -9.49 -9.93
C LEU A 68 17.78 -9.41 -11.44
N ASN A 69 18.46 -8.49 -12.12
CA ASN A 69 18.39 -8.38 -13.58
C ASN A 69 18.93 -9.65 -14.25
N ALA A 70 20.09 -10.15 -13.82
CA ALA A 70 20.66 -11.39 -14.34
C ALA A 70 19.71 -12.57 -14.12
N PHE A 71 19.15 -12.71 -12.92
CA PHE A 71 18.16 -13.74 -12.60
C PHE A 71 16.91 -13.64 -13.48
N GLU A 72 16.40 -12.42 -13.70
CA GLU A 72 15.22 -12.17 -14.53
C GLU A 72 15.49 -12.49 -16.01
N THR A 73 16.67 -12.15 -16.53
CA THR A 73 17.08 -12.51 -17.89
C THR A 73 17.26 -14.03 -18.06
N GLU A 74 17.99 -14.69 -17.15
CA GLU A 74 18.27 -16.13 -17.21
C GLU A 74 16.99 -16.98 -17.10
N ASN A 75 15.98 -16.49 -16.36
CA ASN A 75 14.77 -17.25 -16.07
C ASN A 75 13.51 -16.70 -16.75
N ALA A 76 13.64 -15.78 -17.73
CA ALA A 76 12.52 -15.16 -18.43
C ALA A 76 11.62 -16.22 -19.10
N ASP A 77 12.22 -17.05 -19.96
CA ASP A 77 11.50 -18.08 -20.72
C ASP A 77 10.86 -19.12 -19.80
N LYS A 78 11.62 -19.59 -18.81
CA LYS A 78 11.12 -20.55 -17.82
C LYS A 78 9.92 -19.99 -17.04
N ARG A 79 9.99 -18.71 -16.63
CA ARG A 79 8.87 -18.07 -15.93
C ARG A 79 7.64 -17.96 -16.83
N SER A 80 7.82 -17.56 -18.09
CA SER A 80 6.72 -17.44 -19.06
C SER A 80 6.05 -18.80 -19.31
N ALA A 81 6.85 -19.85 -19.55
CA ALA A 81 6.37 -21.21 -19.76
C ALA A 81 5.55 -21.70 -18.55
N LEU A 82 6.05 -21.54 -17.32
CA LEU A 82 5.33 -21.94 -16.11
C LEU A 82 4.03 -21.15 -15.90
N GLN A 83 3.98 -19.87 -16.29
CA GLN A 83 2.77 -19.07 -16.23
C GLN A 83 1.72 -19.53 -17.25
N GLU A 84 2.14 -19.88 -18.48
CA GLU A 84 1.27 -20.44 -19.49
C GLU A 84 0.75 -21.84 -19.11
N GLU A 85 1.60 -22.72 -18.60
CA GLU A 85 1.21 -24.04 -18.10
C GLU A 85 0.18 -23.91 -16.98
N LEU A 86 0.42 -23.02 -16.02
CA LEU A 86 -0.52 -22.76 -14.93
C LEU A 86 -1.86 -22.23 -15.44
N LYS A 87 -1.85 -21.37 -16.47
CA LYS A 87 -3.08 -20.86 -17.09
C LYS A 87 -3.85 -22.00 -17.78
N LYS A 88 -3.19 -22.77 -18.64
CA LYS A 88 -3.78 -23.91 -19.36
C LYS A 88 -4.34 -24.96 -18.40
N ALA A 89 -3.60 -25.30 -17.35
CA ALA A 89 -4.03 -26.26 -16.32
C ALA A 89 -5.28 -25.79 -15.56
N LYS A 90 -5.40 -24.49 -15.30
CA LYS A 90 -6.61 -23.92 -14.67
C LYS A 90 -7.81 -23.95 -15.61
N GLU A 91 -7.61 -23.65 -16.89
CA GLU A 91 -8.65 -23.69 -17.92
C GLU A 91 -9.16 -25.12 -18.16
N SER A 92 -8.27 -26.11 -18.17
CA SER A 92 -8.62 -27.53 -18.28
C SER A 92 -9.11 -28.17 -16.97
N LYS A 93 -9.08 -27.43 -15.86
CA LYS A 93 -9.37 -27.93 -14.50
C LYS A 93 -8.46 -29.10 -14.07
N ASP A 94 -7.28 -29.21 -14.67
CA ASP A 94 -6.26 -30.21 -14.30
C ASP A 94 -5.57 -29.78 -12.99
N LYS A 95 -5.94 -30.45 -11.89
CA LYS A 95 -5.42 -30.15 -10.57
C LYS A 95 -3.95 -30.53 -10.41
N ASP A 96 -3.50 -31.59 -11.05
CA ASP A 96 -2.13 -32.08 -10.92
C ASP A 96 -1.16 -31.19 -11.70
N ALA A 97 -1.53 -30.83 -12.94
CA ALA A 97 -0.77 -29.85 -13.71
C ALA A 97 -0.75 -28.47 -13.02
N THR A 98 -1.87 -28.04 -12.44
CA THR A 98 -1.94 -26.79 -11.66
C THR A 98 -0.98 -26.83 -10.48
N LYS A 99 -0.99 -27.91 -9.71
CA LYS A 99 -0.10 -28.08 -8.54
C LYS A 99 1.37 -28.10 -8.95
N LYS A 100 1.71 -28.80 -10.03
CA LYS A 100 3.08 -28.88 -10.56
C LYS A 100 3.58 -27.50 -10.99
N ALA A 101 2.90 -26.84 -11.93
CA ALA A 101 3.31 -25.52 -12.42
C ALA A 101 3.38 -24.47 -11.29
N SER A 102 2.43 -24.50 -10.34
CA SER A 102 2.46 -23.61 -9.18
C SER A 102 3.66 -23.88 -8.26
N THR A 103 4.05 -25.14 -8.05
CA THR A 103 5.18 -25.50 -7.19
C THR A 103 6.49 -25.06 -7.83
N GLU A 104 6.65 -25.29 -9.13
CA GLU A 104 7.86 -24.88 -9.87
C GLU A 104 7.99 -23.35 -9.94
N LEU A 105 6.88 -22.63 -10.15
CA LEU A 105 6.88 -21.17 -10.11
C LEU A 105 7.18 -20.63 -8.71
N ALA A 106 6.67 -21.27 -7.66
CA ALA A 106 6.99 -20.93 -6.28
C ALA A 106 8.49 -21.15 -5.97
N ALA A 107 9.07 -22.26 -6.42
CA ALA A 107 10.50 -22.54 -6.27
C ALA A 107 11.37 -21.50 -7.01
N LEU A 108 10.96 -21.10 -8.21
CA LEU A 108 11.64 -20.03 -8.95
C LEU A 108 11.58 -18.69 -8.21
N ASN A 109 10.42 -18.34 -7.67
CA ASN A 109 10.26 -17.12 -6.87
C ASN A 109 11.03 -17.19 -5.54
N ALA A 110 11.21 -18.37 -4.95
CA ALA A 110 12.02 -18.56 -3.76
C ALA A 110 13.50 -18.19 -4.02
N LYS A 111 14.08 -18.63 -5.16
CA LYS A 111 15.44 -18.25 -5.57
C LYS A 111 15.59 -16.74 -5.75
N ARG A 112 14.59 -16.08 -6.35
CA ARG A 112 14.56 -14.60 -6.42
C ARG A 112 14.53 -13.99 -5.01
N GLY A 113 13.76 -14.59 -4.11
CA GLY A 113 13.68 -14.20 -2.70
C GLY A 113 15.02 -14.31 -1.97
N GLU A 114 15.83 -15.33 -2.26
CA GLU A 114 17.17 -15.50 -1.68
C GLU A 114 18.12 -14.35 -2.05
N ILE A 115 18.07 -13.86 -3.29
CA ILE A 115 18.85 -12.68 -3.73
C ILE A 115 18.47 -11.45 -2.88
N VAL A 116 17.17 -11.24 -2.67
CA VAL A 116 16.66 -10.12 -1.87
C VAL A 116 17.06 -10.27 -0.40
N LYS A 117 16.88 -11.46 0.18
CA LYS A 117 17.22 -11.77 1.57
C LYS A 117 18.70 -11.58 1.84
N LYS A 118 19.56 -12.09 0.96
CA LYS A 118 21.01 -11.92 1.07
C LYS A 118 21.39 -10.45 1.04
N SER A 119 20.92 -9.70 0.05
CA SER A 119 21.21 -8.26 -0.03
C SER A 119 20.71 -7.49 1.20
N GLN A 120 19.54 -7.83 1.74
CA GLN A 120 19.04 -7.21 2.96
C GLN A 120 19.94 -7.53 4.16
N ALA A 121 20.40 -8.78 4.30
CA ALA A 121 21.34 -9.17 5.35
C ALA A 121 22.68 -8.40 5.22
N ASP A 122 23.22 -8.30 4.00
CA ASP A 122 24.46 -7.57 3.72
C ASP A 122 24.32 -6.07 4.07
N ILE A 123 23.20 -5.44 3.71
CA ILE A 123 22.91 -4.04 4.06
C ILE A 123 22.79 -3.87 5.57
N MET A 124 22.07 -4.76 6.25
CA MET A 124 21.94 -4.70 7.71
C MET A 124 23.29 -4.92 8.39
N ALA A 125 24.22 -5.69 7.82
CA ALA A 125 25.56 -5.90 8.35
C ALA A 125 26.43 -4.61 8.35
N VAL A 126 26.13 -3.63 7.49
CA VAL A 126 26.80 -2.31 7.48
C VAL A 126 26.44 -1.46 8.71
N LEU A 127 25.30 -1.77 9.35
CA LEU A 127 24.79 -1.01 10.49
C LEU A 127 25.40 -1.49 11.81
N THR A 128 25.71 -0.53 12.68
CA THR A 128 26.02 -0.83 14.09
C THR A 128 24.81 -1.40 14.82
N PRO A 129 24.97 -2.12 15.95
CA PRO A 129 23.84 -2.61 16.74
C PRO A 129 22.82 -1.52 17.13
N GLY A 130 23.30 -0.33 17.53
CA GLY A 130 22.44 0.81 17.83
C GLY A 130 21.67 1.35 16.62
N GLN A 131 22.29 1.38 15.44
CA GLN A 131 21.62 1.76 14.19
C GLN A 131 20.58 0.71 13.77
N LYS A 132 20.87 -0.59 13.94
CA LYS A 132 19.90 -1.67 13.70
C LYS A 132 18.66 -1.51 14.58
N ALA A 133 18.83 -1.25 15.87
CA ALA A 133 17.72 -1.00 16.79
C ALA A 133 16.88 0.23 16.38
N LYS A 134 17.52 1.35 16.04
CA LYS A 134 16.83 2.56 15.53
C LYS A 134 16.03 2.28 14.26
N TRP A 135 16.60 1.51 13.34
CA TRP A 135 15.91 1.13 12.10
C TRP A 135 14.74 0.18 12.38
N ASP A 136 14.90 -0.78 13.29
CA ASP A 136 13.86 -1.73 13.67
C ASP A 136 12.67 -1.01 14.32
N GLU A 137 12.94 -0.05 15.22
CA GLU A 137 11.92 0.82 15.83
C GLU A 137 11.20 1.64 14.75
N TYR A 138 11.95 2.34 13.89
CA TYR A 138 11.37 3.17 12.84
C TYR A 138 10.44 2.37 11.90
N THR A 139 10.88 1.19 11.47
CA THR A 139 10.08 0.33 10.61
C THR A 139 8.86 -0.24 11.33
N ALA A 140 8.96 -0.52 12.64
CA ALA A 140 7.81 -0.92 13.46
C ALA A 140 6.79 0.23 13.57
N MET A 141 7.25 1.45 13.85
CA MET A 141 6.39 2.64 13.92
C MET A 141 5.71 2.95 12.59
N ASN A 142 6.40 2.82 11.46
CA ASN A 142 5.78 3.00 10.15
C ASN A 142 4.75 1.92 9.84
N SER A 143 5.02 0.67 10.23
CA SER A 143 4.06 -0.43 10.06
C SER A 143 2.80 -0.19 10.91
N LEU A 144 2.99 0.35 12.11
CA LEU A 144 1.92 0.76 13.01
C LEU A 144 1.09 1.90 12.44
N LYS A 145 1.71 2.94 11.89
CA LYS A 145 1.02 4.03 11.18
C LYS A 145 0.19 3.51 10.00
N GLY A 146 0.72 2.55 9.24
CA GLY A 146 -0.02 1.90 8.16
C GLY A 146 -1.21 1.08 8.67
N ARG A 147 -1.06 0.41 9.81
CA ARG A 147 -2.12 -0.39 10.45
C ARG A 147 -3.26 0.47 11.00
N PHE A 148 -2.93 1.61 11.59
CA PHE A 148 -3.86 2.58 12.18
C PHE A 148 -4.00 3.83 11.31
N LEU A 149 -4.06 3.64 9.99
CA LEU A 149 -4.18 4.73 9.03
C LEU A 149 -5.41 5.58 9.35
N GLY A 150 -5.21 6.91 9.45
CA GLY A 150 -6.26 7.87 9.80
C GLY A 150 -6.28 8.25 11.28
N ILE A 151 -5.50 7.59 12.13
CA ILE A 151 -5.30 8.00 13.52
C ILE A 151 -4.09 8.93 13.63
N GLU A 152 -4.33 10.11 14.18
CA GLU A 152 -3.27 10.99 14.65
C GLU A 152 -2.93 10.61 16.09
N PHE A 153 -1.75 10.03 16.28
CA PHE A 153 -1.25 9.72 17.61
C PHE A 153 -0.71 10.98 18.28
N THR A 154 -1.09 11.20 19.54
CA THR A 154 -0.50 12.26 20.35
C THR A 154 0.97 11.93 20.70
N GLU A 155 1.74 12.93 21.13
CA GLU A 155 3.13 12.70 21.56
C GLU A 155 3.22 11.69 22.71
N ASP A 156 2.32 11.78 23.68
CA ASP A 156 2.22 10.84 24.80
C ASP A 156 1.90 9.42 24.32
N GLN A 157 1.00 9.26 23.35
CA GLN A 157 0.71 7.96 22.76
C GLN A 157 1.94 7.40 22.05
N LEU A 158 2.63 8.21 21.23
CA LEU A 158 3.85 7.78 20.55
C LEU A 158 4.95 7.37 21.54
N ALA A 159 5.10 8.09 22.66
CA ALA A 159 6.04 7.73 23.72
C ALA A 159 5.69 6.37 24.36
N LYS A 160 4.41 6.15 24.69
CA LYS A 160 3.93 4.85 25.21
C LYS A 160 4.13 3.72 24.21
N ILE A 161 3.87 3.95 22.93
CA ILE A 161 4.06 2.93 21.87
C ILE A 161 5.53 2.55 21.74
N LYS A 162 6.44 3.53 21.78
CA LYS A 162 7.89 3.27 21.73
C LYS A 162 8.38 2.51 22.96
N ALA A 163 7.92 2.89 24.15
CA ALA A 163 8.26 2.19 25.38
C ALA A 163 7.78 0.72 25.35
N GLU A 164 6.56 0.49 24.89
CA GLU A 164 6.02 -0.87 24.77
C GLU A 164 6.74 -1.68 23.70
N TYR A 165 7.08 -1.07 22.57
CA TYR A 165 7.90 -1.71 21.54
C TYR A 165 9.29 -2.10 22.08
N ALA A 166 9.97 -1.21 22.82
CA ALA A 166 11.27 -1.51 23.42
C ALA A 166 11.19 -2.69 24.41
N LYS A 167 10.13 -2.72 25.23
CA LYS A 167 9.86 -3.83 26.15
C LYS A 167 9.66 -5.15 25.39
N LEU A 168 8.75 -5.17 24.40
CA LEU A 168 8.47 -6.36 23.60
C LEU A 168 9.68 -6.82 22.78
N ALA A 169 10.52 -5.89 22.33
CA ALA A 169 11.76 -6.19 21.62
C ALA A 169 12.82 -6.83 22.51
N ALA A 170 12.92 -6.43 23.78
CA ALA A 170 13.81 -7.05 24.75
C ALA A 170 13.35 -8.48 25.14
N GLU A 171 12.04 -8.73 25.14
CA GLU A 171 11.45 -10.05 25.42
C GLU A 171 11.45 -10.99 24.21
N ALA A 172 11.59 -10.45 23.00
CA ALA A 172 11.53 -11.24 21.78
C ALA A 172 12.80 -12.10 21.64
N GLU A 173 12.61 -13.41 21.44
CA GLU A 173 13.72 -14.30 21.08
C GLU A 173 14.40 -13.77 19.81
N THR A 174 15.74 -13.76 19.84
CA THR A 174 16.58 -13.39 18.70
C THR A 174 16.52 -14.49 17.64
N GLY A 175 15.42 -14.54 16.89
CA GLY A 175 15.14 -15.52 15.84
C GLY A 175 14.57 -14.89 14.55
N PRO A 176 14.50 -15.65 13.44
CA PRO A 176 14.18 -15.15 12.09
C PRO A 176 12.79 -14.47 12.01
N GLU A 177 12.50 -13.79 10.89
CA GLU A 177 11.28 -13.01 10.51
C GLU A 177 9.96 -13.28 11.28
N LYS A 178 9.69 -14.55 11.67
CA LYS A 178 8.59 -14.94 12.55
C LYS A 178 8.59 -14.20 13.90
N GLY A 179 9.75 -13.96 14.51
CA GLY A 179 9.87 -13.23 15.78
C GLY A 179 9.35 -11.79 15.66
N ARG A 180 9.74 -11.09 14.59
CA ARG A 180 9.28 -9.72 14.31
C ARG A 180 7.77 -9.65 14.05
N SER A 181 7.22 -10.60 13.30
CA SER A 181 5.77 -10.64 13.04
C SER A 181 4.96 -10.80 14.34
N THR A 182 5.36 -11.73 15.20
CA THR A 182 4.72 -11.94 16.51
C THR A 182 4.86 -10.73 17.42
N LEU A 183 6.05 -10.11 17.46
CA LEU A 183 6.27 -8.85 18.20
C LEU A 183 5.31 -7.76 17.74
N LEU A 184 5.24 -7.51 16.43
CA LEU A 184 4.35 -6.48 15.87
C LEU A 184 2.88 -6.79 16.14
N ALA A 185 2.47 -8.06 16.09
CA ALA A 185 1.10 -8.47 16.43
C ALA A 185 0.76 -8.13 17.88
N LYS A 186 1.64 -8.47 18.83
CA LYS A 186 1.49 -8.11 20.25
C LYS A 186 1.46 -6.59 20.44
N LEU A 187 2.36 -5.85 19.77
CA LEU A 187 2.37 -4.40 19.83
C LEU A 187 1.04 -3.82 19.34
N TYR A 188 0.53 -4.26 18.18
CA TYR A 188 -0.75 -3.77 17.66
C TYR A 188 -1.92 -4.04 18.59
N GLU A 189 -1.94 -5.21 19.22
CA GLU A 189 -2.96 -5.55 20.20
C GLU A 189 -2.93 -4.60 21.40
N LYS A 190 -1.73 -4.36 21.95
CA LYS A 190 -1.55 -3.43 23.08
C LYS A 190 -1.87 -1.99 22.72
N VAL A 191 -1.42 -1.52 21.56
CA VAL A 191 -1.77 -0.18 21.08
C VAL A 191 -3.28 -0.03 20.98
N HIS A 192 -3.95 -0.99 20.37
CA HIS A 192 -5.40 -0.96 20.20
C HIS A 192 -6.14 -0.97 21.54
N LYS A 193 -5.77 -1.86 22.46
CA LYS A 193 -6.49 -2.07 23.73
C LYS A 193 -6.15 -1.02 24.80
N GLU A 194 -4.88 -0.66 24.93
CA GLU A 194 -4.36 0.09 26.09
C GLU A 194 -4.01 1.55 25.76
N ILE A 195 -3.65 1.86 24.50
CA ILE A 195 -3.10 3.19 24.14
C ILE A 195 -4.12 4.05 23.38
N LEU A 196 -4.86 3.46 22.45
CA LEU A 196 -5.91 4.18 21.72
C LEU A 196 -7.07 4.54 22.65
N THR A 197 -7.69 5.69 22.40
CA THR A 197 -8.99 6.02 23.00
C THR A 197 -10.10 5.16 22.41
N GLU A 198 -11.26 5.14 23.05
CA GLU A 198 -12.43 4.43 22.50
C GLU A 198 -12.85 4.99 21.14
N GLU A 199 -12.87 6.31 21.00
CA GLU A 199 -13.16 6.98 19.75
C GLU A 199 -12.15 6.60 18.65
N GLN A 200 -10.85 6.60 18.95
CA GLN A 200 -9.83 6.18 17.99
C GLN A 200 -9.98 4.70 17.60
N ARG A 201 -10.36 3.81 18.55
CA ARG A 201 -10.65 2.41 18.22
C ARG A 201 -11.83 2.28 17.25
N ILE A 202 -12.89 3.06 17.46
CA ILE A 202 -14.04 3.12 16.56
C ILE A 202 -13.58 3.58 15.18
N ASP A 203 -12.76 4.62 15.10
CA ASP A 203 -12.26 5.17 13.84
C ASP A 203 -11.42 4.16 13.05
N VAL A 204 -10.55 3.42 13.74
CA VAL A 204 -9.78 2.32 13.13
C VAL A 204 -10.71 1.25 12.58
N ALA A 205 -11.72 0.85 13.34
CA ALA A 205 -12.63 -0.20 12.94
C ALA A 205 -13.53 0.23 11.77
N VAL A 206 -14.06 1.45 11.82
CA VAL A 206 -14.85 2.07 10.74
C VAL A 206 -14.00 2.21 9.49
N GLY A 207 -12.74 2.65 9.59
CA GLY A 207 -11.81 2.73 8.45
C GLY A 207 -11.54 1.39 7.76
N GLN A 208 -11.61 0.27 8.49
CA GLN A 208 -11.54 -1.08 7.93
C GLN A 208 -12.84 -1.49 7.24
N VAL A 209 -13.99 -1.15 7.84
CA VAL A 209 -15.32 -1.39 7.24
C VAL A 209 -15.48 -0.60 5.94
N LEU A 210 -14.99 0.63 5.92
CA LEU A 210 -15.06 1.56 4.78
C LEU A 210 -14.09 1.23 3.64
N GLY A 211 -13.19 0.26 3.80
CA GLY A 211 -12.22 -0.16 2.78
C GLY A 211 -12.82 -0.33 1.36
N PRO A 212 -13.92 -1.08 1.18
CA PRO A 212 -14.60 -1.24 -0.11
C PRO A 212 -15.22 0.06 -0.66
N PHE A 213 -15.49 1.04 0.19
CA PHE A 213 -16.19 2.29 -0.14
C PHE A 213 -15.25 3.49 -0.35
N ARG A 214 -13.92 3.32 -0.17
CA ARG A 214 -12.94 4.43 -0.23
C ARG A 214 -12.98 5.26 -1.51
N LYS A 215 -13.39 4.67 -2.64
CA LYS A 215 -13.48 5.39 -3.92
C LYS A 215 -14.65 6.37 -4.00
N LEU A 216 -15.66 6.22 -3.15
CA LEU A 216 -16.88 7.01 -3.17
C LEU A 216 -16.74 8.38 -2.49
N LYS A 217 -15.58 8.64 -1.85
CA LYS A 217 -15.28 9.89 -1.14
C LYS A 217 -16.44 10.34 -0.23
N LEU A 218 -16.74 9.51 0.76
CA LEU A 218 -17.85 9.77 1.69
C LEU A 218 -17.69 11.13 2.37
N SER A 219 -18.80 11.84 2.57
CA SER A 219 -18.82 13.10 3.32
C SER A 219 -18.59 12.87 4.82
N GLU A 220 -18.27 13.92 5.56
CA GLU A 220 -18.10 13.85 7.02
C GLU A 220 -19.37 13.36 7.72
N ASP A 221 -20.56 13.79 7.27
CA ASP A 221 -21.86 13.32 7.77
C ASP A 221 -22.05 11.82 7.53
N GLN A 222 -21.70 11.32 6.33
CA GLN A 222 -21.78 9.88 6.03
C GLN A 222 -20.81 9.06 6.89
N VAL A 223 -19.61 9.60 7.16
CA VAL A 223 -18.65 8.97 8.07
C VAL A 223 -19.20 8.95 9.49
N ALA A 224 -19.78 10.05 9.98
CA ALA A 224 -20.39 10.12 11.30
C ALA A 224 -21.56 9.13 11.46
N LYS A 225 -22.47 9.05 10.46
CA LYS A 225 -23.53 8.04 10.41
C LYS A 225 -22.97 6.62 10.43
N THR A 226 -21.87 6.38 9.72
CA THR A 226 -21.21 5.07 9.73
C THR A 226 -20.63 4.74 11.10
N LYS A 227 -20.04 5.71 11.82
CA LYS A 227 -19.56 5.52 13.19
C LYS A 227 -20.72 5.16 14.14
N ALA A 228 -21.84 5.88 14.04
CA ALA A 228 -23.03 5.59 14.84
C ALA A 228 -23.60 4.18 14.55
N ALA A 229 -23.73 3.82 13.28
CA ALA A 229 -24.15 2.48 12.87
C ALA A 229 -23.16 1.40 13.35
N TYR A 230 -21.85 1.67 13.31
CA TYR A 230 -20.84 0.75 13.83
C TYR A 230 -21.04 0.48 15.33
N VAL A 231 -21.21 1.53 16.14
CA VAL A 231 -21.48 1.38 17.58
C VAL A 231 -22.77 0.60 17.80
N LYS A 232 -23.85 0.92 17.08
CA LYS A 232 -25.13 0.20 17.12
C LYS A 232 -24.98 -1.31 16.86
N HIS A 233 -24.22 -1.71 15.85
CA HIS A 233 -24.04 -3.12 15.47
C HIS A 233 -23.02 -3.89 16.34
N MET A 234 -22.11 -3.18 17.02
CA MET A 234 -20.99 -3.80 17.73
C MET A 234 -21.13 -3.77 19.26
N THR A 235 -21.99 -2.91 19.81
CA THR A 235 -22.22 -2.82 21.26
C THR A 235 -22.82 -4.12 21.80
N GLY A 236 -22.25 -4.64 22.90
CA GLY A 236 -22.69 -5.90 23.52
C GLY A 236 -22.29 -7.17 22.74
N LEU A 237 -21.63 -7.04 21.60
CA LEU A 237 -21.17 -8.17 20.80
C LEU A 237 -19.88 -8.76 21.38
N ASP A 238 -19.85 -10.08 21.58
CA ASP A 238 -18.61 -10.80 21.86
C ASP A 238 -17.74 -10.85 20.60
N THR A 239 -16.84 -9.87 20.46
CA THR A 239 -15.95 -9.74 19.31
C THR A 239 -14.87 -10.84 19.24
N SER A 240 -14.75 -11.70 20.25
CA SER A 240 -13.89 -12.90 20.19
C SER A 240 -14.47 -13.99 19.30
N LYS A 241 -15.81 -14.04 19.14
CA LYS A 241 -16.50 -14.97 18.24
C LYS A 241 -16.46 -14.45 16.82
N ARG A 242 -15.55 -15.03 16.02
CA ARG A 242 -15.35 -14.66 14.61
C ARG A 242 -16.65 -14.57 13.80
N GLY A 243 -17.53 -15.56 13.90
CA GLY A 243 -18.79 -15.59 13.16
C GLY A 243 -19.75 -14.45 13.51
N ALA A 244 -19.86 -14.10 14.79
CA ALA A 244 -20.71 -13.01 15.26
C ALA A 244 -20.20 -11.66 14.73
N ARG A 245 -18.89 -11.42 14.80
CA ARG A 245 -18.25 -10.23 14.24
C ARG A 245 -18.45 -10.13 12.72
N GLU A 246 -18.27 -11.23 11.98
CA GLU A 246 -18.45 -11.25 10.53
C GLU A 246 -19.90 -10.90 10.14
N GLN A 247 -20.89 -11.41 10.88
CA GLN A 247 -22.31 -11.08 10.68
C GLN A 247 -22.60 -9.60 10.97
N ALA A 248 -22.12 -9.06 12.09
CA ALA A 248 -22.31 -7.65 12.44
C ALA A 248 -21.68 -6.71 11.39
N VAL A 249 -20.46 -7.02 10.93
CA VAL A 249 -19.81 -6.25 9.85
C VAL A 249 -20.56 -6.36 8.53
N LYS A 250 -21.15 -7.53 8.22
CA LYS A 250 -21.98 -7.69 7.03
C LYS A 250 -23.25 -6.84 7.11
N ALA A 251 -23.94 -6.84 8.25
CA ALA A 251 -25.12 -6.03 8.49
C ALA A 251 -24.81 -4.53 8.40
N LEU A 252 -23.74 -4.07 9.05
CA LEU A 252 -23.26 -2.70 8.95
C LEU A 252 -22.95 -2.30 7.49
N ARG A 253 -22.29 -3.17 6.72
CA ARG A 253 -22.00 -2.88 5.30
C ARG A 253 -23.26 -2.76 4.47
N GLU A 254 -24.31 -3.49 4.82
CA GLU A 254 -25.59 -3.37 4.16
C GLU A 254 -26.27 -2.06 4.52
N GLU A 255 -26.35 -1.70 5.80
CA GLU A 255 -26.86 -0.41 6.26
C GLU A 255 -26.13 0.77 5.60
N ILE A 256 -24.80 0.68 5.45
CA ILE A 256 -24.03 1.69 4.70
C ILE A 256 -24.58 1.83 3.26
N ARG A 257 -24.76 0.72 2.54
CA ARG A 257 -25.23 0.74 1.14
C ARG A 257 -26.64 1.30 1.01
N THR A 258 -27.54 0.88 1.87
CA THR A 258 -28.97 1.16 1.73
C THR A 258 -29.35 2.50 2.34
N GLU A 259 -28.78 2.86 3.49
CA GLU A 259 -29.23 4.01 4.28
C GLU A 259 -28.25 5.19 4.28
N ILE A 260 -26.94 4.95 4.12
CA ILE A 260 -25.92 6.01 4.27
C ILE A 260 -25.45 6.56 2.92
N LEU A 261 -25.24 5.69 1.93
CA LEU A 261 -24.82 6.13 0.59
C LEU A 261 -25.93 6.89 -0.14
N THR A 262 -25.54 7.78 -1.05
CA THR A 262 -26.47 8.38 -2.01
C THR A 262 -26.79 7.41 -3.15
N ASP A 263 -27.86 7.67 -3.92
CA ASP A 263 -28.19 6.86 -5.10
C ASP A 263 -27.06 6.84 -6.13
N GLU A 264 -26.43 8.00 -6.38
CA GLU A 264 -25.27 8.11 -7.27
C GLU A 264 -24.11 7.23 -6.80
N GLN A 265 -23.79 7.25 -5.50
CA GLN A 265 -22.74 6.42 -4.93
C GLN A 265 -23.09 4.92 -4.98
N ARG A 266 -24.37 4.56 -4.82
CA ARG A 266 -24.84 3.17 -5.00
C ARG A 266 -24.66 2.70 -6.44
N GLN A 267 -24.97 3.54 -7.42
CA GLN A 267 -24.78 3.22 -8.83
C GLN A 267 -23.30 2.95 -9.15
N LEU A 268 -22.39 3.78 -8.63
CA LEU A 268 -20.94 3.58 -8.77
C LEU A 268 -20.41 2.27 -8.15
N LEU A 269 -21.14 1.67 -7.20
CA LEU A 269 -20.82 0.34 -6.66
C LEU A 269 -21.39 -0.81 -7.49
N ALA A 270 -22.54 -0.59 -8.14
CA ALA A 270 -23.25 -1.59 -8.91
C ALA A 270 -22.63 -1.82 -10.29
N GLU A 271 -21.93 -0.81 -10.83
CA GLU A 271 -21.23 -0.95 -12.11
C GLU A 271 -20.22 -2.11 -12.04
N PRO A 272 -20.43 -3.18 -12.83
CA PRO A 272 -19.45 -4.26 -12.89
C PRO A 272 -18.15 -3.61 -13.36
N LYS A 273 -17.05 -3.85 -12.63
CA LYS A 273 -15.72 -3.42 -13.07
C LYS A 273 -15.62 -3.78 -14.55
N PRO A 274 -15.37 -2.80 -15.45
CA PRO A 274 -15.27 -3.11 -16.86
C PRO A 274 -14.27 -4.25 -16.97
N LYS A 275 -14.73 -5.41 -17.47
CA LYS A 275 -13.85 -6.52 -17.78
C LYS A 275 -12.88 -5.92 -18.78
N GLY A 276 -11.66 -5.62 -18.34
CA GLY A 276 -10.69 -4.88 -19.14
C GLY A 276 -10.69 -5.47 -20.53
N GLU A 277 -10.96 -4.63 -21.52
CA GLU A 277 -11.01 -5.07 -22.92
C GLU A 277 -9.77 -5.92 -23.18
N PRO A 278 -9.93 -7.11 -23.82
CA PRO A 278 -8.80 -7.96 -24.12
C PRO A 278 -7.78 -7.10 -24.85
N LYS A 279 -6.61 -6.93 -24.21
CA LYS A 279 -5.51 -6.12 -24.72
C LYS A 279 -5.25 -6.61 -26.13
N ALA A 280 -5.57 -5.79 -27.13
CA ALA A 280 -5.43 -6.17 -28.53
C ALA A 280 -4.02 -6.71 -28.73
N GLU A 281 -3.92 -7.98 -29.13
CA GLU A 281 -2.66 -8.60 -29.51
C GLU A 281 -2.09 -7.76 -30.63
N ALA A 282 -1.02 -7.03 -30.33
CA ALA A 282 -0.23 -6.34 -31.33
C ALA A 282 0.35 -7.44 -32.24
N LYS A 283 -0.32 -7.70 -33.37
CA LYS A 283 0.23 -8.49 -34.46
C LYS A 283 1.53 -7.82 -34.88
N ALA A 284 2.64 -8.48 -34.59
CA ALA A 284 3.92 -8.17 -35.20
C ALA A 284 3.80 -8.50 -36.70
N GLU A 285 3.49 -7.49 -37.52
CA GLU A 285 3.72 -7.58 -38.95
C GLU A 285 5.24 -7.53 -39.17
N GLY A 286 5.78 -8.68 -39.58
CA GLY A 286 7.15 -8.79 -40.04
C GLY A 286 7.36 -7.91 -41.27
N GLY A 287 8.26 -6.94 -41.12
CA GLY A 287 8.95 -6.35 -42.26
C GLY A 287 9.87 -7.39 -42.89
N LYS A 288 9.59 -7.74 -44.14
CA LYS A 288 10.57 -8.32 -45.07
C LYS A 288 11.54 -7.24 -45.52
#